data_AF-A0A8J5V378-F1
#
_entry.id   AF-A0A8J5V378-F1
#
_cell.length_a   1.000
_cell.length_b   1.000
_cell.length_c   1.000
_cell.angle_alpha   90.00
_cell.angle_beta   90.00
_cell.angle_gamma   90.00
#
_symmetry.space_group_name_H-M   'P 1'
#
loop_
_entity.id
_entity.type
_entity.pdbx_description
1 polymer ?
#
loop_
_entity_poly.entity_id
_entity_poly.type
_entity_poly.pdbx_seq_one_letter_code
_entity_poly.pdbx_strand_id
1 'polypeptide(L)'
;MDIVIKNGVWVGHLLSGYSLPMEVPPQGNGKSSGEIGGMWKHSIKVSYEATKAAFPGGEVIAHLDQKSFKGWQKNAITSYLHEQNIKIGKPNDFI
;
A
#
# COMPACT_ATOMS: atom_id res chain seq x y z
N MET A 1 1.41 15.96 -4.05
CA MET A 1 1.13 15.32 -2.73
C MET A 1 0.04 16.16 -2.11
N ASP A 2 -1.15 16.10 -2.71
CA ASP A 2 -2.20 17.11 -2.53
C ASP A 2 -3.48 16.50 -1.93
N ILE A 3 -3.45 15.19 -1.69
CA ILE A 3 -4.56 14.42 -1.11
C ILE A 3 -4.78 14.80 0.36
N VAL A 4 -3.70 15.12 1.06
CA VAL A 4 -3.69 15.38 2.50
C VAL A 4 -4.23 16.76 2.89
N ILE A 5 -4.38 17.66 1.92
CA ILE A 5 -4.76 19.05 2.17
C ILE A 5 -6.30 19.16 2.31
N LYS A 6 -7.03 18.07 2.06
CA LYS A 6 -8.49 18.02 2.12
C LYS A 6 -8.97 17.84 3.56
N ASN A 7 -10.03 18.57 3.93
CA ASN A 7 -10.67 18.44 5.23
C ASN A 7 -11.20 17.01 5.43
N GLY A 8 -11.11 16.48 6.66
CA GLY A 8 -11.58 15.13 6.97
C GLY A 8 -10.62 14.01 6.56
N VAL A 9 -9.53 14.32 5.85
CA VAL A 9 -8.51 13.35 5.45
C VAL A 9 -7.30 13.45 6.38
N TRP A 10 -6.91 12.32 6.95
CA TRP A 10 -5.75 12.20 7.83
C TRP A 10 -4.72 11.24 7.24
N VAL A 11 -3.43 11.54 7.41
CA VAL A 11 -2.38 10.58 7.05
C VAL A 11 -2.29 9.52 8.13
N GLY A 12 -2.42 8.26 7.73
CA GLY A 12 -2.03 7.12 8.55
C GLY A 12 -0.52 6.89 8.49
N HIS A 13 -0.12 5.65 8.22
CA HIS A 13 1.29 5.32 7.99
C HIS A 13 1.74 5.67 6.56
N LEU A 14 2.92 6.27 6.44
CA LEU A 14 3.59 6.52 5.15
C LEU A 14 4.73 5.51 4.98
N LEU A 15 4.59 4.62 3.99
CA LEU A 15 5.57 3.60 3.67
C LEU A 15 6.33 3.99 2.41
N SER A 16 7.62 4.29 2.57
CA SER A 16 8.52 4.56 1.46
C SER A 16 8.84 3.26 0.70
N GLY A 17 9.31 3.39 -0.55
CA GLY A 17 9.74 2.24 -1.35
C GLY A 17 10.88 1.44 -0.71
N TYR A 18 11.80 2.10 0.00
CA TYR A 18 12.92 1.43 0.69
C TYR A 18 12.48 0.68 1.97
N SER A 19 11.33 1.03 2.56
CA SER A 19 10.75 0.32 3.71
C SER A 19 9.91 -0.90 3.30
N LEU A 20 9.81 -1.18 1.99
CA LEU A 20 9.10 -2.32 1.43
C LEU A 20 10.07 -3.22 0.66
N PRO A 21 10.98 -3.92 1.36
CA PRO A 21 11.93 -4.82 0.71
C PRO A 21 11.16 -5.97 0.02
N MET A 22 11.38 -6.08 -1.29
CA MET A 22 10.78 -7.09 -2.15
C MET A 22 11.86 -7.91 -2.82
N GLU A 23 11.69 -9.22 -2.78
CA GLU A 23 12.62 -10.18 -3.35
C GLU A 23 11.94 -10.91 -4.51
N VAL A 24 12.46 -10.73 -5.72
CA VAL A 24 11.99 -11.49 -6.88
C VAL A 24 12.84 -12.75 -6.97
N PRO A 25 12.24 -13.96 -6.89
CA PRO A 25 13.01 -15.19 -6.97
C PRO A 25 13.68 -15.31 -8.36
N PRO A 26 14.81 -16.02 -8.48
CA PRO A 26 15.59 -16.10 -9.72
C PRO A 26 14.80 -16.61 -10.94
N GLN A 27 13.77 -17.43 -10.70
CA GLN A 27 12.89 -18.01 -11.73
C GLN A 27 11.57 -17.25 -11.88
N GLY A 28 11.30 -16.26 -11.02
CA GLY A 28 10.08 -15.47 -11.04
C GLY A 28 10.20 -14.29 -12.01
N ASN A 29 9.10 -13.96 -12.67
CA ASN A 29 9.03 -12.79 -13.55
C ASN A 29 8.48 -11.54 -12.83
N GLY A 30 8.28 -11.61 -11.51
CA GLY A 30 7.75 -10.53 -10.67
C GLY A 30 6.32 -10.13 -11.02
N LYS A 31 5.56 -11.01 -11.72
CA LYS A 31 4.20 -10.69 -12.18
C LYS A 31 3.11 -11.07 -11.17
N SER A 32 3.35 -12.03 -10.28
CA SER A 32 2.37 -12.40 -9.25
C SER A 32 2.82 -11.98 -7.85
N SER A 33 1.86 -11.53 -7.04
CA SER A 33 2.06 -11.17 -5.62
C SER A 33 2.54 -12.36 -4.77
N GLY A 34 2.14 -13.59 -5.13
CA GLY A 34 2.50 -14.82 -4.43
C GLY A 34 3.97 -15.21 -4.58
N GLU A 35 4.59 -14.86 -5.71
CA GLU A 35 5.98 -15.20 -6.02
C GLU A 35 6.99 -14.22 -5.42
N ILE A 36 6.55 -13.02 -4.97
CA ILE A 36 7.45 -11.97 -4.49
C ILE A 36 7.65 -12.10 -2.97
N GLY A 37 8.88 -12.44 -2.58
CA GLY A 37 9.32 -12.57 -1.20
C GLY A 37 9.63 -11.23 -0.53
N GLY A 38 10.27 -11.31 0.64
CA GLY A 38 10.56 -10.16 1.50
C GLY A 38 9.43 -9.79 2.46
N MET A 39 9.66 -8.75 3.28
CA MET A 39 8.78 -8.37 4.40
C MET A 39 7.70 -7.34 4.04
N TRP A 40 7.62 -6.91 2.78
CA TRP A 40 6.72 -5.85 2.33
C TRP A 40 5.23 -6.10 2.66
N LYS A 41 4.74 -7.34 2.53
CA LYS A 41 3.35 -7.71 2.88
C LYS A 41 3.07 -7.48 4.36
N HIS A 42 4.02 -7.88 5.21
CA HIS A 42 3.93 -7.71 6.65
C HIS A 42 3.95 -6.23 7.04
N SER A 43 4.87 -5.45 6.47
CA SER A 43 4.96 -4.00 6.69
C SER A 43 3.64 -3.29 6.34
N ILE A 44 3.02 -3.63 5.21
CA ILE A 44 1.72 -3.07 4.80
C ILE A 44 0.62 -3.49 5.79
N LYS A 45 0.54 -4.78 6.14
CA LYS A 45 -0.50 -5.30 7.03
C LYS A 45 -0.47 -4.65 8.41
N VAL A 46 0.70 -4.63 9.05
CA VAL A 46 0.85 -4.05 10.40
C VAL A 46 0.55 -2.55 10.37
N SER A 47 1.00 -1.83 9.34
CA SER A 47 0.73 -0.40 9.19
C SER A 47 -0.76 -0.11 8.99
N TYR A 48 -1.45 -0.93 8.20
CA TYR A 48 -2.90 -0.82 8.00
C TYR A 48 -3.66 -1.09 9.31
N GLU A 49 -3.33 -2.17 10.02
CA GLU A 49 -3.96 -2.54 11.28
C GLU A 49 -3.74 -1.49 12.37
N ALA A 50 -2.51 -0.98 12.49
CA ALA A 50 -2.18 0.10 13.43
C ALA A 50 -2.93 1.39 13.10
N THR A 51 -3.03 1.76 11.81
CA THR A 51 -3.82 2.92 11.38
C THR A 51 -5.29 2.73 11.72
N LYS A 52 -5.87 1.57 11.41
CA LYS A 52 -7.28 1.27 11.71
C LYS A 52 -7.57 1.32 13.22
N ALA A 53 -6.64 0.86 14.05
CA ALA A 53 -6.77 0.94 15.51
C ALA A 53 -6.67 2.38 16.03
N ALA A 54 -5.82 3.21 15.43
CA ALA A 54 -5.64 4.61 15.82
C ALA A 54 -6.81 5.53 15.42
N PHE A 55 -7.60 5.15 14.42
CA PHE A 55 -8.76 5.90 13.93
C PHE A 55 -10.06 5.07 13.98
N PRO A 56 -10.59 4.75 15.18
CA PRO A 56 -11.84 4.00 15.29
C PRO A 56 -13.00 4.70 14.57
N GLY A 57 -13.74 3.96 13.75
CA GLY A 57 -14.86 4.48 12.96
C GLY A 57 -14.45 5.20 11.65
N GLY A 58 -13.16 5.41 11.41
CA GLY A 58 -12.65 5.93 10.14
C GLY A 58 -12.53 4.86 9.05
N GLU A 59 -12.62 5.28 7.79
CA GLU A 59 -12.30 4.44 6.63
C GLU A 59 -10.80 4.58 6.30
N VAL A 60 -10.07 3.46 6.29
CA VAL A 60 -8.65 3.45 5.89
C VAL A 60 -8.54 3.10 4.42
N ILE A 61 -8.01 4.03 3.62
CA ILE A 61 -7.82 3.89 2.17
C ILE A 61 -6.32 3.96 1.87
N ALA A 62 -5.82 2.99 1.10
CA ALA A 62 -4.45 3.00 0.62
C ALA A 62 -4.28 3.96 -0.56
N HIS A 63 -3.20 4.74 -0.57
CA HIS A 63 -2.77 5.52 -1.71
C HIS A 63 -1.38 5.06 -2.15
N LEU A 64 -1.21 4.74 -3.44
CA LEU A 64 0.08 4.43 -4.02
C LEU A 64 0.57 5.62 -4.84
N ASP A 65 1.70 6.20 -4.44
CA ASP A 65 2.38 7.19 -5.27
C ASP A 65 2.92 6.52 -6.55
N GLN A 66 2.51 7.04 -7.70
CA GLN A 66 2.78 6.40 -8.98
C GLN A 66 4.26 6.39 -9.38
N LYS A 67 5.05 7.32 -8.83
CA LYS A 67 6.48 7.52 -9.16
C LYS A 67 7.44 6.86 -8.18
N SER A 68 6.95 6.40 -7.02
CA SER A 68 7.79 5.82 -5.96
C SER A 68 8.19 4.35 -6.16
N PHE A 69 7.57 3.64 -7.12
CA PHE A 69 7.73 2.19 -7.28
C PHE A 69 7.90 1.78 -8.75
N LYS A 70 8.69 0.72 -8.98
CA LYS A 70 8.76 0.05 -10.29
C LYS A 70 7.40 -0.55 -10.67
N GLY A 71 7.14 -0.72 -11.96
CA GLY A 71 5.85 -1.24 -12.46
C GLY A 71 5.44 -2.57 -11.82
N TRP A 72 6.36 -3.54 -11.74
CA TRP A 72 6.09 -4.84 -11.13
C TRP A 72 5.82 -4.75 -9.62
N GLN A 73 6.49 -3.85 -8.91
CA GLN A 73 6.25 -3.60 -7.48
C GLN A 73 4.85 -3.04 -7.25
N LYS A 74 4.41 -2.10 -8.10
CA LYS A 74 3.05 -1.55 -8.05
C LYS A 74 1.99 -2.62 -8.27
N ASN A 75 2.22 -3.52 -9.22
CA ASN A 75 1.29 -4.63 -9.50
C ASN A 75 1.22 -5.56 -8.28
N ALA A 76 2.37 -5.94 -7.71
CA ALA A 76 2.44 -6.77 -6.52
C ALA A 76 1.68 -6.17 -5.32
N ILE A 77 1.93 -4.88 -5.04
CA ILE A 77 1.25 -4.16 -3.96
C ILE A 77 -0.26 -4.09 -4.23
N THR A 78 -0.66 -3.70 -5.43
CA THR A 78 -2.07 -3.61 -5.82
C THR A 78 -2.79 -4.94 -5.66
N SER A 79 -2.22 -6.03 -6.18
CA SER A 79 -2.76 -7.39 -6.05
C SER A 79 -2.91 -7.79 -4.58
N TYR A 80 -1.89 -7.55 -3.75
CA TYR A 80 -1.95 -7.87 -2.32
C TYR A 80 -3.00 -7.04 -1.57
N LEU A 81 -3.13 -5.75 -1.86
CA LEU A 81 -4.16 -4.91 -1.25
C LEU A 81 -5.57 -5.40 -1.61
N HIS A 82 -5.79 -5.83 -2.86
CA HIS A 82 -7.04 -6.47 -3.27
C HIS A 82 -7.30 -7.79 -2.52
N GLU A 83 -6.29 -8.65 -2.38
CA GLU A 83 -6.40 -9.90 -1.60
C GLU A 83 -6.79 -9.65 -0.14
N GLN A 84 -6.30 -8.55 0.45
CA GLN A 84 -6.62 -8.14 1.82
C GLN A 84 -7.92 -7.33 1.94
N ASN A 85 -8.66 -7.12 0.84
CA ASN A 85 -9.83 -6.25 0.78
C ASN A 85 -9.54 -4.80 1.27
N ILE A 86 -8.34 -4.29 1.03
CA ILE A 86 -7.96 -2.91 1.34
C ILE A 86 -8.24 -2.06 0.11
N LYS A 87 -9.09 -1.04 0.27
CA LYS A 87 -9.45 -0.09 -0.80
C LYS A 87 -8.24 0.74 -1.23
N ILE A 88 -8.05 0.86 -2.54
CA ILE A 88 -7.03 1.73 -3.13
C ILE A 88 -7.74 2.97 -3.68
N GLY A 89 -7.40 4.13 -3.14
CA GLY A 89 -8.02 5.41 -3.49
C GLY A 89 -7.26 6.15 -4.58
N LYS A 90 -8.02 6.71 -5.52
CA LYS A 90 -7.58 7.83 -6.38
C LYS A 90 -7.67 9.13 -5.58
N PRO A 91 -6.98 10.20 -6.01
CA PRO A 91 -7.03 11.49 -5.29
C PRO A 91 -8.44 12.03 -5.01
N ASN A 92 -9.42 11.70 -5.85
CA ASN A 92 -10.82 12.12 -5.70
C ASN A 92 -11.62 11.28 -4.69
N ASP A 93 -11.12 10.12 -4.28
CA ASP A 93 -11.81 9.25 -3.31
C ASP A 93 -11.57 9.68 -1.86
N PHE A 94 -10.66 10.63 -1.65
CA PHE A 94 -10.41 11.31 -0.38
C PHE A 94 -11.20 12.62 -0.43
N ILE A 95 -12.34 12.71 0.24
CA ILE A 95 -13.28 13.84 0.24
C ILE A 95 -13.63 14.19 1.69
#